data_AF-A0A9N9ISZ5-F1
#
_entry.id   AF-A0A9N9ISZ5-F1
#
_cell.length_a   1.000
_cell.length_b   1.000
_cell.length_c   1.000
_cell.angle_alpha   90.00
_cell.angle_beta   90.00
_cell.angle_gamma   90.00
#
_symmetry.space_group_name_H-M   'P 1'
#
loop_
_entity.id
_entity.type
_entity.pdbx_description
1 polymer ?
#
loop_
_entity_poly.entity_id
_entity_poly.type
_entity_poly.pdbx_seq_one_letter_code
_entity_poly.pdbx_strand_id
1 'polypeptide(L)' 'ANDLSFKAGDVIEVLERGDGPNDWWVGRLHGAVGEFPGE' A
#
# COMPACT_ATOMS: atom_id res chain seq x y z
N ALA A 1 8.24 1.00 -9.44
CA ALA A 1 7.47 0.41 -8.34
C ALA A 1 6.34 -0.40 -8.95
N ASN A 2 6.07 -1.60 -8.43
CA ASN A 2 4.91 -2.39 -8.84
C ASN A 2 3.80 -2.14 -7.82
N ASP A 3 2.56 -2.11 -8.27
CA ASP A 3 1.38 -2.06 -7.42
C ASP A 3 1.35 -3.25 -6.45
N LEU A 4 0.85 -3.00 -5.24
CA LEU A 4 0.61 -4.03 -4.24
C LEU A 4 -0.75 -4.65 -4.52
N SER A 5 -0.76 -5.95 -4.80
CA SER A 5 -2.01 -6.71 -4.91
C SER A 5 -2.51 -7.15 -3.53
N PHE A 6 -3.76 -6.79 -3.19
CA PHE A 6 -4.41 -7.13 -1.92
C PHE A 6 -5.92 -7.40 -2.12
N LYS A 7 -6.56 -8.01 -1.13
CA LYS A 7 -8.02 -8.24 -1.10
C LYS A 7 -8.64 -7.67 0.17
N ALA A 8 -9.97 -7.51 0.17
CA ALA A 8 -10.71 -7.11 1.35
C ALA A 8 -10.43 -8.06 2.53
N GLY A 9 -10.10 -7.47 3.68
CA GLY A 9 -9.72 -8.19 4.90
C GLY A 9 -8.22 -8.44 5.08
N ASP A 10 -7.38 -8.12 4.08
CA ASP A 10 -5.92 -8.13 4.26
C ASP A 10 -5.47 -6.96 5.15
N VAL A 11 -4.46 -7.19 5.99
CA VAL A 11 -3.83 -6.17 6.83
C VAL A 11 -2.49 -5.80 6.20
N ILE A 12 -2.39 -4.59 5.67
CA ILE A 12 -1.20 -4.08 5.01
C ILE A 12 -0.38 -3.27 6.01
N GLU A 13 0.91 -3.58 6.14
CA GLU A 13 1.84 -2.76 6.91
C GLU A 13 2.21 -1.52 6.08
N VAL A 14 1.93 -0.32 6.60
CA VAL A 14 2.25 0.94 5.92
C VAL A 14 3.72 1.29 6.18
N LEU A 15 4.53 1.30 5.13
CA LEU A 15 5.94 1.66 5.17
C LEU A 15 6.16 3.16 4.89
N GLU A 16 5.42 3.71 3.94
CA GLU A 16 5.45 5.13 3.58
C GLU A 16 4.03 5.63 3.27
N ARG A 17 3.69 6.82 3.77
CA ARG A 17 2.43 7.49 3.47
C ARG A 17 2.70 8.64 2.53
N GLY A 18 1.87 8.75 1.49
CA GLY A 18 1.75 9.97 0.73
C GLY A 18 0.99 11.03 1.53
N ASP A 19 1.36 12.30 1.35
CA ASP A 19 0.82 13.43 2.12
C ASP A 19 -0.44 14.02 1.49
N GLY A 20 -0.72 13.69 0.22
CA GLY A 20 -1.86 14.14 -0.56
C GLY A 20 -3.06 13.19 -0.52
N PRO A 21 -4.27 13.70 -0.77
CA PRO A 21 -5.52 12.92 -0.74
C PRO A 21 -5.61 11.85 -1.84
N ASN A 22 -4.79 11.93 -2.90
CA ASN A 22 -4.73 10.93 -3.97
C ASN A 22 -3.35 10.25 -4.04
N ASP A 23 -2.55 10.40 -2.99
CA ASP A 23 -1.19 9.89 -3.02
C ASP A 23 -1.17 8.39 -2.72
N TRP A 24 -0.29 7.70 -3.41
CA TRP A 24 -0.06 6.29 -3.19
C TRP A 24 0.80 6.09 -1.96
N TRP A 25 0.47 5.07 -1.19
CA TRP A 25 1.24 4.63 -0.04
C TRP A 25 2.09 3.44 -0.43
N VAL A 26 3.24 3.28 0.22
CA VAL A 26 4.05 2.08 0.09
C VAL A 26 3.70 1.14 1.22
N GLY A 27 3.30 -0.07 0.88
CA GLY A 27 2.85 -1.09 1.82
C GLY A 27 3.61 -2.39 1.71
N ARG A 28 3.54 -3.19 2.76
CA ARG A 28 4.00 -4.56 2.79
C ARG A 28 2.86 -5.53 3.14
N LEU A 29 2.73 -6.58 2.34
CA LEU A 29 1.77 -7.66 2.55
C LEU A 29 2.40 -9.00 2.16
N HIS A 30 2.33 -10.00 3.05
CA HIS A 30 2.86 -11.35 2.81
C HIS A 30 4.30 -11.40 2.27
N GLY A 31 5.15 -10.44 2.67
CA GLY A 31 6.54 -10.34 2.21
C GLY A 31 6.72 -9.59 0.89
N ALA A 32 5.65 -9.26 0.16
CA ALA A 32 5.67 -8.38 -0.99
C ALA A 32 5.60 -6.91 -0.55
N VAL A 33 6.32 -6.04 -1.26
CA VAL A 33 6.30 -4.58 -1.08
C VAL A 33 5.86 -3.93 -2.39
N GLY A 34 4.94 -2.99 -2.30
CA GLY A 34 4.40 -2.30 -3.46
C GLY A 34 3.56 -1.10 -3.07
N GLU A 35 3.10 -0.37 -4.07
CA GLU A 35 2.30 0.84 -3.88
C GLU A 35 0.81 0.50 -3.88
N PHE A 36 0.01 1.15 -3.03
CA PHE A 36 -1.45 1.03 -3.03
C PHE A 36 -2.11 2.38 -2.72
N PRO A 37 -3.36 2.63 -3.17
CA PRO A 37 -4.08 3.85 -2.84
C PRO A 37 -4.33 3.93 -1.32
N GLY A 38 -4.02 5.10 -0.74
CA GLY A 38 -4.19 5.37 0.70
C GLY A 38 -5.61 5.80 1.11
N GLU A 39 -6.53 5.91 0.16
CA GLU A 39 -7.95 6.27 0.34
C GLU A 39 -8.88 5.09 0.00
#